data_AF-A0A948Z866-F1
#
_entry.id   AF-A0A948Z866-F1
#
_cell.length_a   1.000
_cell.length_b   1.000
_cell.length_c   1.000
_cell.angle_alpha   90.00
_cell.angle_beta   90.00
_cell.angle_gamma   90.00
#
_symmetry.space_group_name_H-M   'P 1'
#
loop_
_entity.id
_entity.type
_entity.pdbx_description
1 polymer ?
#
loop_
_entity_poly.entity_id
_entity_poly.type
_entity_poly.pdbx_seq_one_letter_code
_entity_poly.pdbx_strand_id
1 'polypeptide(L)'
;MEIETDIPGGQECVERILKCTGHSFEPDIARKLWPRILRHKWYLSEKLGRDVGIKVASVDFIENVEPMGEAQHDEERIRLLRDLGAYMVDRSVWDTISDTQPPKQIVNKRIILPFTATNLALKHGVVPPRTIIFFGPPGTGKTHFVRAIAGVLQWWYIEISPSTLLADGEDRMGANLKRLMEKVRNI
;
A
#
# COMPACT_ATOMS: atom_id res chain seq x y z
N MET A 1 30.37 -3.43 -10.95
CA MET A 1 30.98 -2.23 -11.57
C MET A 1 30.08 -1.07 -11.18
N GLU A 2 30.41 -0.41 -10.08
CA GLU A 2 29.65 0.75 -9.59
C GLU A 2 29.88 1.89 -10.58
N ILE A 3 28.80 2.35 -11.21
CA ILE A 3 28.84 3.56 -12.00
C ILE A 3 28.75 4.70 -10.98
N GLU A 4 29.89 5.23 -10.53
CA GLU A 4 29.96 6.56 -9.92
C GLU A 4 29.60 7.59 -10.99
N THR A 5 28.30 7.75 -11.26
CA THR A 5 27.80 8.94 -11.92
C THR A 5 27.62 10.00 -10.84
N ASP A 6 28.45 11.03 -10.89
CA ASP A 6 28.22 12.31 -10.21
C ASP A 6 26.74 12.69 -10.41
N ILE A 7 25.95 12.57 -9.35
CA ILE A 7 24.50 12.79 -9.44
C ILE A 7 24.32 14.31 -9.51
N PRO A 8 23.78 14.84 -10.63
CA PRO A 8 23.63 16.27 -10.80
C PRO A 8 22.80 16.89 -9.67
N GLY A 9 22.97 18.20 -9.44
CA GLY A 9 22.20 18.93 -8.44
C GLY A 9 20.69 18.72 -8.62
N GLY A 10 19.91 18.82 -7.55
CA GLY A 10 18.45 18.59 -7.62
C GLY A 10 17.78 19.47 -8.69
N GLN A 11 18.19 20.73 -8.78
CA GLN A 11 17.71 21.68 -9.78
C GLN A 11 18.06 21.27 -11.22
N GLU A 12 19.25 20.74 -11.41
CA GLU A 12 19.71 20.27 -12.72
C GLU A 12 18.95 18.99 -13.15
N CYS A 13 18.61 18.12 -12.20
CA CYS A 13 17.73 16.98 -12.47
C CYS A 13 16.34 17.44 -12.92
N VAL A 14 15.77 18.48 -12.29
CA VAL A 14 14.47 19.06 -12.68
C VAL A 14 14.53 19.54 -14.12
N GLU A 15 15.52 20.36 -14.49
CA GLU A 15 15.65 20.89 -15.85
C GLU A 15 15.79 19.79 -16.89
N ARG A 16 16.59 18.76 -16.60
CA ARG A 16 16.80 17.63 -17.51
C ARG A 16 15.52 16.81 -17.71
N ILE A 17 14.78 16.52 -16.64
CA ILE A 17 13.54 15.74 -16.73
C ILE A 17 12.46 16.56 -17.45
N LEU A 18 12.33 17.85 -17.11
CA LEU A 18 11.39 18.77 -17.76
C LEU A 18 11.64 18.86 -19.27
N LYS A 19 12.91 19.02 -19.67
CA LYS A 19 13.30 19.07 -21.09
C LYS A 19 12.99 17.77 -21.85
N CYS A 20 13.07 16.62 -21.18
CA CYS A 20 12.82 15.32 -21.81
C CYS A 20 11.32 14.99 -21.88
N THR A 21 10.59 15.24 -20.81
CA THR A 21 9.25 14.68 -20.58
C THR A 21 8.14 15.72 -20.58
N GLY A 22 8.46 17.00 -20.37
CA GLY A 22 7.47 18.06 -20.12
C GLY A 22 6.95 18.11 -18.68
N HIS A 23 7.34 17.16 -17.82
CA HIS A 23 6.95 17.13 -16.41
C HIS A 23 7.99 17.81 -15.51
N SER A 24 7.51 18.60 -14.55
CA SER A 24 8.33 19.27 -13.54
C SER A 24 8.15 18.63 -12.17
N PHE A 25 9.22 18.61 -11.37
CA PHE A 25 9.26 17.99 -10.04
C PHE A 25 9.93 18.92 -9.04
N GLU A 26 9.71 18.65 -7.75
CA GLU A 26 10.54 19.24 -6.71
C GLU A 26 11.98 18.73 -6.80
N PRO A 27 12.99 19.55 -6.44
CA PRO A 27 14.41 19.20 -6.59
C PRO A 27 14.81 17.88 -5.91
N ASP A 28 14.25 17.58 -4.75
CA ASP A 28 14.53 16.35 -4.00
C ASP A 28 13.96 15.10 -4.69
N ILE A 29 12.78 15.23 -5.31
CA ILE A 29 12.12 14.17 -6.06
C ILE A 29 12.89 13.93 -7.36
N ALA A 30 13.22 14.99 -8.10
CA ALA A 30 13.98 14.91 -9.35
C ALA A 30 15.34 14.22 -9.15
N ARG A 31 16.04 14.52 -8.05
CA ARG A 31 17.32 13.89 -7.68
C ARG A 31 17.19 12.38 -7.45
N LYS A 32 16.07 11.91 -6.92
CA LYS A 32 15.78 10.47 -6.74
C LYS A 32 15.36 9.79 -8.03
N LEU A 33 14.60 10.48 -8.88
CA LEU A 33 14.11 9.95 -10.16
C LEU A 33 15.23 9.79 -11.19
N TRP A 34 16.14 10.76 -11.29
CA TRP A 34 17.13 10.81 -12.37
C TRP A 34 18.04 9.55 -12.46
N PRO A 35 18.63 9.03 -11.37
CA PRO A 35 19.42 7.78 -11.43
C PRO A 35 18.59 6.56 -11.86
N ARG A 36 17.29 6.54 -11.54
CA ARG A 36 16.38 5.45 -11.90
C ARG A 36 16.01 5.51 -13.37
N ILE A 37 15.78 6.71 -13.91
CA ILE A 37 15.63 6.95 -15.36
C ILE A 37 16.86 6.47 -16.12
N LEU A 38 18.07 6.81 -15.65
CA LEU A 38 19.32 6.37 -16.30
C LEU A 38 19.46 4.85 -16.28
N ARG A 39 19.09 4.20 -15.16
CA ARG A 39 19.09 2.75 -15.03
C ARG A 39 18.07 2.10 -15.97
N HIS A 40 16.88 2.69 -16.11
CA HIS A 40 15.85 2.24 -17.04
C HIS A 40 16.32 2.36 -18.49
N LYS A 41 16.90 3.50 -18.87
CA LYS A 41 17.53 3.68 -20.19
C LYS A 41 18.56 2.58 -20.47
N TRP A 42 19.48 2.34 -19.53
CA TRP A 42 20.49 1.29 -19.66
C TRP A 42 19.84 -0.09 -19.87
N TYR A 43 18.79 -0.40 -19.09
CA TYR A 43 18.05 -1.65 -19.22
C TYR A 43 17.41 -1.82 -20.60
N LEU A 44 16.75 -0.77 -21.12
CA LEU A 44 16.15 -0.78 -22.45
C LEU A 44 17.20 -0.98 -23.55
N SER A 45 18.36 -0.33 -23.45
CA SER A 45 19.44 -0.42 -24.44
C SER A 45 20.21 -1.73 -24.39
N GLU A 46 20.78 -2.09 -23.24
CA GLU A 46 21.71 -3.22 -23.15
C GLU A 46 21.01 -4.57 -23.02
N LYS A 47 19.88 -4.62 -22.31
CA LYS A 47 19.22 -5.88 -21.99
C LYS A 47 18.09 -6.23 -22.96
N LEU A 48 17.39 -5.23 -23.49
CA LEU A 48 16.31 -5.43 -24.46
C LEU A 48 16.71 -5.11 -25.91
N GLY A 49 17.94 -4.63 -26.15
CA GLY A 49 18.44 -4.31 -27.49
C GLY A 49 17.68 -3.17 -28.18
N ARG A 50 17.00 -2.30 -27.42
CA ARG A 50 16.28 -1.15 -27.97
C ARG A 50 17.19 0.07 -27.96
N ASP A 51 17.55 0.58 -29.12
CA ASP A 51 18.30 1.84 -29.20
C ASP A 51 17.38 3.02 -28.84
N VAL A 52 17.36 3.38 -27.55
CA VAL A 52 16.52 4.46 -27.01
C VAL A 52 17.40 5.56 -26.42
N GLY A 53 17.18 6.79 -26.93
CA GLY A 53 17.75 7.99 -26.36
C GLY A 53 17.19 8.29 -24.97
N ILE A 54 17.88 9.19 -24.23
CA ILE A 54 17.45 9.59 -22.88
C ILE A 54 16.02 10.11 -22.84
N LYS A 55 15.58 10.84 -23.88
CA LYS A 55 14.22 11.37 -23.95
C LYS A 55 13.15 10.27 -23.91
N VAL A 56 13.30 9.26 -24.76
CA VAL A 56 12.35 8.14 -24.87
C VAL A 56 12.33 7.33 -23.58
N ALA A 57 13.50 7.05 -23.01
CA ALA A 57 13.61 6.34 -21.74
C ALA A 57 13.02 7.14 -20.57
N SER A 58 13.20 8.45 -20.53
CA SER A 58 12.60 9.31 -19.50
C SER A 58 11.08 9.33 -19.60
N VAL A 59 10.53 9.50 -20.81
CA VAL A 59 9.07 9.49 -21.03
C VAL A 59 8.50 8.13 -20.64
N ASP A 60 9.06 7.04 -21.14
CA ASP A 60 8.61 5.68 -20.79
C ASP A 60 8.71 5.38 -19.30
N PHE A 61 9.80 5.82 -18.64
CA PHE A 61 9.96 5.63 -17.21
C PHE A 61 8.88 6.38 -16.42
N ILE A 62 8.60 7.63 -16.79
CA ILE A 62 7.69 8.52 -16.08
C ILE A 62 6.21 8.21 -16.37
N GLU A 63 5.90 7.70 -17.55
CA GLU A 63 4.52 7.38 -17.95
C GLU A 63 4.15 5.93 -17.60
N ASN A 64 5.11 4.99 -17.67
CA ASN A 64 4.82 3.55 -17.62
C ASN A 64 5.52 2.76 -16.49
N VAL A 65 6.60 3.27 -15.88
CA VAL A 65 7.40 2.51 -14.87
C VAL A 65 7.28 3.11 -13.47
N GLU A 66 7.26 4.42 -13.38
CA GLU A 66 6.91 5.22 -12.21
C GLU A 66 5.70 6.05 -12.64
N PRO A 67 4.47 5.54 -12.57
CA PRO A 67 3.33 6.41 -12.74
C PRO A 67 3.49 7.54 -11.72
N MET A 68 3.56 8.77 -12.22
CA MET A 68 3.68 10.06 -11.52
C MET A 68 2.81 10.23 -10.26
N GLY A 69 1.91 9.29 -10.01
CA GLY A 69 1.03 9.26 -8.87
C GLY A 69 1.49 8.40 -7.69
N GLU A 70 2.41 7.43 -7.78
CA GLU A 70 2.60 6.48 -6.65
C GLU A 70 3.10 7.15 -5.36
N ALA A 71 4.13 8.00 -5.41
CA ALA A 71 4.65 8.64 -4.19
C ALA A 71 3.72 9.74 -3.61
N GLN A 72 3.08 10.55 -4.46
CA GLN A 72 2.15 11.61 -4.03
C GLN A 72 0.77 11.05 -3.63
N HIS A 73 0.25 10.06 -4.36
CA HIS A 73 -0.96 9.36 -3.94
C HIS A 73 -0.71 8.59 -2.64
N ASP A 74 0.46 8.00 -2.41
CA ASP A 74 0.73 7.32 -1.15
C ASP A 74 0.70 8.29 0.03
N GLU A 75 1.26 9.50 -0.09
CA GLU A 75 1.15 10.51 0.97
C GLU A 75 -0.29 10.99 1.20
N GLU A 76 -1.05 11.25 0.13
CA GLU A 76 -2.46 11.66 0.24
C GLU A 76 -3.34 10.53 0.81
N ARG A 77 -3.14 9.29 0.36
CA ARG A 77 -3.80 8.09 0.88
C ARG A 77 -3.48 7.87 2.36
N ILE A 78 -2.20 7.96 2.73
CA ILE A 78 -1.77 7.83 4.13
C ILE A 78 -2.40 8.93 4.97
N ARG A 79 -2.47 10.16 4.47
CA ARG A 79 -3.16 11.26 5.15
C ARG A 79 -4.64 10.97 5.33
N LEU A 80 -5.35 10.58 4.28
CA LEU A 80 -6.77 10.21 4.33
C LEU A 80 -7.03 9.07 5.32
N LEU A 81 -6.18 8.05 5.33
CA LEU A 81 -6.26 6.94 6.27
C LEU A 81 -6.07 7.43 7.72
N ARG A 82 -5.09 8.30 7.98
CA ARG A 82 -4.89 8.90 9.30
C ARG A 82 -6.07 9.77 9.75
N ASP A 83 -6.65 10.55 8.83
CA ASP A 83 -7.84 11.38 9.11
C ASP A 83 -9.07 10.51 9.46
N LEU A 84 -9.12 9.28 8.93
CA LEU A 84 -10.12 8.26 9.30
C LEU A 84 -9.78 7.51 10.59
N GLY A 85 -8.69 7.88 11.28
CA GLY A 85 -8.23 7.20 12.49
C GLY A 85 -7.54 5.86 12.24
N ALA A 86 -7.11 5.59 11.00
CA ALA A 86 -6.38 4.38 10.69
C ALA A 86 -4.98 4.38 11.30
N TYR A 87 -4.54 3.22 11.75
CA TYR A 87 -3.17 3.02 12.22
C TYR A 87 -2.64 1.63 11.87
N MET A 88 -1.31 1.49 11.84
CA MET A 88 -0.66 0.20 11.65
C MET A 88 -0.57 -0.55 12.99
N VAL A 89 -0.91 -1.83 12.98
CA VAL A 89 -0.70 -2.71 14.13
C VAL A 89 0.64 -3.42 13.98
N ASP A 90 1.40 -3.48 15.06
CA ASP A 90 2.67 -4.21 15.05
C ASP A 90 2.46 -5.71 14.85
N ARG A 91 3.35 -6.35 14.09
CA ARG A 91 3.25 -7.79 13.79
C ARG A 91 3.38 -8.66 15.05
N SER A 92 4.13 -8.22 16.06
CA SER A 92 4.33 -8.95 17.32
C SER A 92 3.04 -9.19 18.10
N VAL A 93 1.98 -8.41 17.83
CA VAL A 93 0.66 -8.62 18.45
C VAL A 93 0.14 -10.03 18.16
N TRP A 94 0.45 -10.61 17.00
CA TRP A 94 0.09 -11.99 16.67
C TRP A 94 0.81 -13.05 17.48
N ASP A 95 2.05 -12.78 17.86
CA ASP A 95 2.88 -13.69 18.64
C ASP A 95 2.41 -13.75 20.11
N THR A 96 1.65 -12.75 20.55
CA THR A 96 1.01 -12.77 21.89
C THR A 96 -0.12 -13.80 22.01
N ILE A 97 -0.63 -14.33 20.90
CA ILE A 97 -1.71 -15.31 20.89
C ILE A 97 -1.11 -16.71 20.87
N SER A 98 -1.56 -17.60 21.76
CA SER A 98 -1.03 -18.96 21.84
C SER A 98 -1.34 -19.81 20.59
N ASP A 99 -0.32 -20.52 20.08
CA ASP A 99 -0.39 -21.40 18.90
C ASP A 99 -1.26 -22.65 19.08
N THR A 100 -1.51 -23.04 20.33
CA THR A 100 -2.37 -24.18 20.66
C THR A 100 -3.85 -23.83 20.58
N GLN A 101 -4.21 -22.55 20.46
CA GLN A 101 -5.60 -22.13 20.36
C GLN A 101 -6.19 -22.48 18.99
N PRO A 102 -7.31 -23.23 18.94
CA PRO A 102 -7.96 -23.58 17.68
C PRO A 102 -8.30 -22.36 16.79
N PRO A 103 -8.77 -21.21 17.33
CA PRO A 103 -9.01 -20.01 16.52
C PRO A 103 -7.77 -19.52 15.75
N LYS A 104 -6.56 -19.59 16.33
CA LYS A 104 -5.32 -19.15 15.67
C LYS A 104 -4.98 -19.99 14.45
N GLN A 105 -5.15 -21.30 14.56
CA GLN A 105 -4.92 -22.21 13.45
C GLN A 105 -5.93 -21.98 12.31
N ILE A 106 -7.21 -21.79 12.65
CA ILE A 106 -8.27 -21.52 11.66
C ILE A 106 -8.00 -20.19 10.94
N VAL A 107 -7.71 -19.13 11.69
CA VAL A 107 -7.43 -17.82 11.12
C VAL A 107 -6.18 -17.87 10.24
N ASN A 108 -5.11 -18.52 10.70
CA ASN A 108 -3.88 -18.62 9.90
C ASN A 108 -4.15 -19.32 8.56
N LYS A 109 -4.87 -20.45 8.58
CA LYS A 109 -5.12 -21.25 7.39
C LYS A 109 -6.16 -20.65 6.43
N ARG A 110 -7.22 -20.03 6.96
CA ARG A 110 -8.38 -19.56 6.15
C ARG A 110 -8.34 -18.07 5.82
N ILE A 111 -7.58 -17.28 6.56
CA ILE A 111 -7.52 -15.83 6.37
C ILE A 111 -6.09 -15.45 5.96
N ILE A 112 -5.09 -15.68 6.81
CA ILE A 112 -3.73 -15.17 6.58
C ILE A 112 -3.06 -15.83 5.38
N LEU A 113 -3.10 -17.16 5.29
CA LEU A 113 -2.42 -17.91 4.24
C LEU A 113 -2.93 -17.58 2.82
N PRO A 114 -4.26 -17.47 2.57
CA PRO A 114 -4.76 -17.04 1.27
C PRO A 114 -4.26 -15.67 0.80
N PHE A 115 -4.00 -14.73 1.73
CA PHE A 115 -3.50 -13.39 1.41
C PHE A 115 -1.97 -13.32 1.29
N THR A 116 -1.24 -14.15 2.04
CA THR A 116 0.24 -14.15 2.01
C THR A 116 0.83 -15.08 0.94
N ALA A 117 0.10 -16.15 0.58
CA ALA A 117 0.52 -17.16 -0.39
C ALA A 117 -0.44 -17.26 -1.57
N THR A 118 -0.72 -16.13 -2.24
CA THR A 118 -1.73 -16.01 -3.30
C THR A 118 -1.56 -17.03 -4.43
N ASN A 119 -0.32 -17.31 -4.86
CA ASN A 119 -0.06 -18.31 -5.90
C ASN A 119 -0.50 -19.72 -5.50
N LEU A 120 -0.31 -20.08 -4.23
CA LEU A 120 -0.74 -21.37 -3.69
C LEU A 120 -2.27 -21.40 -3.56
N ALA A 121 -2.88 -20.30 -3.09
CA ALA A 121 -4.32 -20.16 -3.00
C ALA A 121 -4.99 -20.34 -4.37
N LEU A 122 -4.48 -19.66 -5.41
CA LEU A 122 -4.97 -19.77 -6.78
C LEU A 122 -4.83 -21.19 -7.34
N LYS A 123 -3.69 -21.84 -7.12
CA LYS A 123 -3.45 -23.23 -7.55
C LYS A 123 -4.48 -24.21 -6.97
N HIS A 124 -4.93 -23.96 -5.75
CA HIS A 124 -5.91 -24.79 -5.04
C HIS A 124 -7.36 -24.26 -5.13
N GLY A 125 -7.62 -23.21 -5.92
CA GLY A 125 -8.95 -22.61 -6.06
C GLY A 125 -9.50 -21.99 -4.77
N VAL A 126 -8.63 -21.63 -3.83
CA VAL A 126 -9.04 -21.00 -2.57
C VAL A 126 -9.30 -19.53 -2.80
N VAL A 127 -10.55 -19.12 -2.55
CA VAL A 127 -10.96 -17.71 -2.63
C VAL A 127 -10.77 -17.06 -1.25
N PRO A 128 -9.98 -15.97 -1.15
CA PRO A 128 -9.84 -15.25 0.11
C PRO A 128 -11.18 -14.70 0.60
N PRO A 129 -11.46 -14.74 1.92
CA PRO A 129 -12.71 -14.23 2.47
C PRO A 129 -12.77 -12.70 2.35
N ARG A 130 -13.92 -12.17 1.89
CA ARG A 130 -14.17 -10.72 1.83
C ARG A 130 -14.69 -10.14 3.13
N THR A 131 -15.36 -10.97 3.94
CA THR A 131 -15.97 -10.56 5.21
C THR A 131 -15.77 -11.68 6.21
N ILE A 132 -15.36 -11.32 7.43
CA ILE A 132 -15.08 -12.24 8.52
C ILE A 132 -15.85 -11.74 9.74
N ILE A 133 -16.52 -12.64 10.45
CA ILE A 133 -17.27 -12.33 11.67
C ILE A 133 -16.65 -13.12 12.81
N PHE A 134 -16.24 -12.41 13.87
CA PHE A 134 -15.80 -13.02 15.12
C PHE A 134 -16.95 -12.94 16.15
N PHE A 135 -17.40 -14.10 16.65
CA PHE A 135 -18.47 -14.18 17.64
C PHE A 135 -18.07 -15.04 18.85
N GLY A 136 -18.75 -14.84 19.98
CA GLY A 136 -18.54 -15.59 21.22
C GLY A 136 -18.67 -14.73 22.49
N PRO A 137 -18.45 -15.30 23.69
CA PRO A 137 -18.57 -14.58 24.97
C PRO A 137 -17.66 -13.34 25.07
N PRO A 138 -18.01 -12.30 25.84
CA PRO A 138 -17.11 -11.17 26.07
C PRO A 138 -15.80 -11.63 26.73
N GLY A 139 -14.69 -10.93 26.46
CA GLY A 139 -13.39 -11.26 27.05
C GLY A 139 -12.58 -12.36 26.35
N THR A 140 -13.10 -13.05 25.33
CA THR A 140 -12.36 -14.11 24.61
C THR A 140 -11.34 -13.57 23.57
N GLY A 141 -10.93 -12.30 23.67
CA GLY A 141 -9.89 -11.73 22.80
C GLY A 141 -10.27 -11.51 21.32
N LYS A 142 -11.55 -11.44 20.95
CA LYS A 142 -11.98 -11.24 19.56
C LYS A 142 -11.37 -10.00 18.91
N THR A 143 -11.52 -8.83 19.55
CA THR A 143 -10.95 -7.57 19.05
C THR A 143 -9.43 -7.65 18.96
N HIS A 144 -8.78 -8.29 19.93
CA HIS A 144 -7.34 -8.54 19.91
C HIS A 144 -6.93 -9.39 18.70
N PHE A 145 -7.70 -10.42 18.37
CA PHE A 145 -7.49 -11.26 17.20
C PHE A 145 -7.54 -10.48 15.89
N VAL A 146 -8.53 -9.60 15.74
CA VAL A 146 -8.68 -8.76 14.54
C VAL A 146 -7.48 -7.82 14.39
N ARG A 147 -7.06 -7.17 15.47
CA ARG A 147 -5.86 -6.31 15.48
C ARG A 147 -4.60 -7.11 15.10
N ALA A 148 -4.44 -8.29 15.67
CA ALA A 148 -3.31 -9.17 15.38
C ALA A 148 -3.25 -9.60 13.89
N ILE A 149 -4.41 -9.92 13.29
CA ILE A 149 -4.49 -10.24 11.85
C ILE A 149 -4.04 -9.05 11.01
N ALA A 150 -4.53 -7.84 11.32
CA ALA A 150 -4.13 -6.63 10.60
C ALA A 150 -2.61 -6.41 10.68
N GLY A 151 -1.99 -6.65 11.84
CA GLY A 151 -0.54 -6.56 12.00
C GLY A 151 0.23 -7.60 11.18
N VAL A 152 -0.22 -8.85 11.12
CA VAL A 152 0.45 -9.88 10.29
C VAL A 152 0.34 -9.57 8.80
N LEU A 153 -0.82 -9.10 8.37
CA LEU A 153 -1.09 -8.79 6.96
C LEU A 153 -0.56 -7.40 6.55
N GLN A 154 -0.01 -6.63 7.48
CA GLN A 154 0.46 -5.26 7.27
C GLN A 154 -0.65 -4.39 6.66
N TRP A 155 -1.85 -4.51 7.22
CA TRP A 155 -3.01 -3.72 6.82
C TRP A 155 -3.20 -2.53 7.76
N TRP A 156 -3.68 -1.43 7.18
CA TRP A 156 -4.24 -0.33 7.96
C TRP A 156 -5.46 -0.83 8.75
N TYR A 157 -5.46 -0.57 10.05
CA TYR A 157 -6.55 -0.94 10.95
C TYR A 157 -7.37 0.29 11.29
N ILE A 158 -8.69 0.22 11.04
CA ILE A 158 -9.68 1.24 11.39
C ILE A 158 -10.69 0.58 12.31
N GLU A 159 -10.87 1.14 13.50
CA GLU A 159 -11.89 0.68 14.45
C GLU A 159 -13.12 1.55 14.36
N ILE A 160 -14.26 0.93 14.07
CA ILE A 160 -15.54 1.61 13.99
C ILE A 160 -16.42 1.06 15.11
N SER A 161 -16.67 1.88 16.13
CA SER A 161 -17.61 1.54 17.19
C SER A 161 -19.01 2.07 16.85
N PRO A 162 -20.09 1.42 17.33
CA PRO A 162 -21.45 1.95 17.21
C PRO A 162 -21.56 3.38 17.74
N SER A 163 -20.90 3.68 18.87
CA SER A 163 -20.89 5.01 19.48
C SER A 163 -20.30 6.07 18.56
N THR A 164 -19.24 5.74 17.81
CA THR A 164 -18.63 6.65 16.82
C THR A 164 -19.60 6.96 15.67
N LEU A 165 -20.40 5.98 15.25
CA LEU A 165 -21.36 6.17 14.16
C LEU A 165 -22.63 6.95 14.58
N LEU A 166 -22.97 6.90 15.87
CA LEU A 166 -24.14 7.56 16.45
C LEU A 166 -23.92 9.03 16.84
N ALA A 167 -22.69 9.55 16.73
CA ALA A 167 -22.35 10.91 17.13
C ALA A 167 -23.21 12.01 16.45
N ASP A 168 -23.69 11.74 15.22
CA ASP A 168 -24.53 12.68 14.45
C ASP A 168 -26.04 12.35 14.49
N GLY A 169 -26.46 11.43 15.37
CA GLY A 169 -27.84 10.96 15.53
C GLY A 169 -28.11 9.59 14.89
N GLU A 170 -29.03 8.84 15.49
CA GLU A 170 -29.35 7.44 15.13
C GLU A 170 -29.81 7.28 13.68
N ASP A 171 -30.63 8.21 13.19
CA ASP A 171 -31.15 8.22 11.81
C ASP A 171 -30.05 8.35 10.74
N ARG A 172 -28.85 8.84 11.12
CA ARG A 172 -27.74 9.09 10.20
C ARG A 172 -26.66 8.01 10.24
N MET A 173 -26.76 7.03 11.13
CA MET A 173 -25.75 5.99 11.33
C MET A 173 -25.42 5.24 10.02
N GLY A 174 -26.44 4.82 9.28
CA GLY A 174 -26.26 4.10 8.01
C GLY A 174 -25.63 4.96 6.92
N ALA A 175 -26.03 6.24 6.83
CA ALA A 175 -25.46 7.19 5.89
C ALA A 175 -23.99 7.49 6.21
N ASN A 176 -23.66 7.63 7.49
CA ASN A 176 -22.29 7.85 7.96
C ASN A 176 -21.38 6.65 7.67
N LEU A 177 -21.85 5.43 7.95
CA LEU A 177 -21.11 4.21 7.62
C LEU A 177 -20.89 4.07 6.11
N LYS A 178 -21.92 4.32 5.30
CA LYS A 178 -21.80 4.28 3.83
C LYS A 178 -20.76 5.27 3.32
N ARG A 179 -20.82 6.54 3.78
CA ARG A 179 -19.85 7.57 3.41
C ARG A 179 -18.42 7.19 3.79
N LEU A 180 -18.22 6.61 4.98
CA LEU A 180 -16.92 6.13 5.42
C LEU A 180 -16.41 5.01 4.51
N MET A 181 -17.23 4.01 4.21
CA MET A 181 -16.87 2.90 3.33
C MET A 181 -16.58 3.36 1.89
N GLU A 182 -17.32 4.34 1.38
CA GLU A 182 -17.06 4.96 0.08
C GLU A 182 -15.73 5.71 0.05
N LYS A 183 -15.40 6.46 1.11
CA LYS A 183 -14.09 7.10 1.24
C LYS A 183 -12.97 6.07 1.20
N VAL A 184 -13.05 5.01 2.02
CA VAL A 184 -12.01 3.96 2.09
C VAL A 184 -11.87 3.20 0.78
N ARG A 185 -12.96 2.96 0.04
CA ARG A 185 -12.92 2.26 -1.25
C ARG A 185 -12.11 2.99 -2.32
N ASN A 186 -12.07 4.32 -2.25
CA ASN A 186 -11.44 5.17 -3.26
C ASN A 186 -10.01 5.60 -2.87
N ILE A 187 -9.48 5.07 -1.77
CA ILE A 187 -8.07 5.16 -1.35
C ILE A 187 -7.33 4.04 -2.07
#